data_AF-A0A832QW23-F1
#
_entry.id   AF-A0A832QW23-F1
#
_cell.length_a   1.000
_cell.length_b   1.000
_cell.length_c   1.000
_cell.angle_alpha   90.00
_cell.angle_beta   90.00
_cell.angle_gamma   90.00
#
_symmetry.space_group_name_H-M   'P 1'
#
loop_
_entity.id
_entity.type
_entity.pdbx_description
1 polymer ?
#
loop_
_entity_poly.entity_id
_entity_poly.type
_entity_poly.pdbx_seq_one_letter_code
_entity_poly.pdbx_strand_id
1 'polypeptide(L)'
;MSDVPRRITGTMLAPDGQPITNRTLTWYRANRRTLAQGSSVIVDEVFRTATNALGEVDVSVVPGAYLVMVRLADQDRYFEVSVPEGAGPLLMRNLIDTAAPVLTPPLLIEAQDARDAAILAKGQAETARDKAQDWAEKATAPGTAGTKSAKTWAGEAAASAGAALTAKEQAETARDKAQDWAEKATAPGTAGTKSAKTWAGEAAASAGAAATSEVSASGALTSFTQRYLGPKSSPPPVDNDGKPLLVGALYWNTAAGEMRAWDGSAWQASYLPPTGYLQAGNNLSDLSDSEAARTNLAVLSHVAQSLTAPQKAQARANIGAAALARLMSAGTGLTGGGDLTADREISADFATEAEAIAGTATDKVMSPALVAEFFASAGFQRQQFTASGTWIKPDGPADDKIVMVELWGGGGGGGGGDYRAGGGGGGGYMRVYIPAGNLPATVPVLVGAGGAVGAAGGESSFGSFAKAYGGGGAASVSGFGVSLGGGGGGALGRGQNSTGPDAGGAGGLCGGGSGGIGDTAAALNMFGGGGGGKGQNGSNNAGGGWALFGGGGGGGGIGGSNSAPGGISIYGGSGGGGPGGRVAGSAPGGGGSGSGPAVGQTGGVGARGEVRVTIL
;
A
#
# COMPACT_ATOMS: atom_id res chain seq x y z
N MET A 1 7.29 59.63 -16.42
CA MET A 1 5.82 59.66 -16.44
C MET A 1 5.36 61.10 -16.55
N SER A 2 4.35 61.35 -17.39
CA SER A 2 3.78 62.68 -17.63
C SER A 2 3.01 63.20 -16.40
N ASP A 3 3.17 64.48 -16.05
CA ASP A 3 2.45 65.14 -14.94
C ASP A 3 1.10 65.76 -15.39
N VAL A 4 0.59 65.38 -16.57
CA VAL A 4 -0.69 65.89 -17.07
C VAL A 4 -1.86 65.17 -16.38
N PRO A 5 -2.76 65.88 -15.66
CA PRO A 5 -3.90 65.27 -14.97
C PRO A 5 -4.89 64.57 -15.91
N ARG A 6 -5.42 63.41 -15.46
CA ARG A 6 -6.45 62.60 -16.12
C ARG A 6 -7.78 62.75 -15.41
N ARG A 7 -8.86 63.04 -16.14
CA ARG A 7 -10.23 63.06 -15.59
C ARG A 7 -10.78 61.63 -15.44
N ILE A 8 -11.22 61.28 -14.24
CA ILE A 8 -11.82 60.00 -13.87
C ILE A 8 -13.26 60.26 -13.45
N THR A 9 -14.21 59.50 -14.03
CA THR A 9 -15.63 59.59 -13.70
C THR A 9 -16.23 58.23 -13.33
N GLY A 10 -17.30 58.22 -12.54
CA GLY A 10 -18.07 57.00 -12.27
C GLY A 10 -18.99 57.11 -11.05
N THR A 11 -19.96 56.21 -10.93
CA THR A 11 -20.90 56.18 -9.80
C THR A 11 -20.48 55.13 -8.78
N MET A 12 -20.44 55.50 -7.50
CA MET A 12 -20.18 54.57 -6.41
C MET A 12 -21.48 54.04 -5.82
N LEU A 13 -21.59 52.72 -5.75
CA LEU A 13 -22.73 52.00 -5.22
C LEU A 13 -22.28 51.18 -4.00
N ALA A 14 -23.12 51.08 -2.98
CA ALA A 14 -22.95 50.18 -1.86
C ALA A 14 -23.33 48.73 -2.26
N PRO A 15 -22.96 47.71 -1.47
CA PRO A 15 -23.27 46.30 -1.78
C PRO A 15 -24.77 45.98 -1.93
N ASP A 16 -25.64 46.82 -1.37
CA ASP A 16 -27.09 46.78 -1.51
C ASP A 16 -27.60 47.44 -2.82
N GLY A 17 -26.68 47.94 -3.65
CA GLY A 17 -26.96 48.60 -4.92
C GLY A 17 -27.32 50.09 -4.81
N GLN A 18 -27.34 50.68 -3.62
CA GLN A 18 -27.70 52.10 -3.44
C GLN A 18 -26.50 53.04 -3.67
N PRO A 19 -26.70 54.23 -4.26
CA PRO A 19 -25.61 55.17 -4.50
C PRO A 19 -25.04 55.74 -3.21
N ILE A 20 -23.71 55.81 -3.14
CA ILE A 20 -22.96 56.38 -2.01
C ILE A 20 -22.86 57.89 -2.22
N THR A 21 -23.85 58.64 -1.73
CA THR A 21 -23.98 60.08 -1.98
C THR A 21 -23.25 60.94 -0.93
N ASN A 22 -22.70 62.08 -1.36
CA ASN A 22 -22.07 63.11 -0.49
C ASN A 22 -20.98 62.57 0.46
N ARG A 23 -20.19 61.58 0.04
CA ARG A 23 -19.11 60.99 0.85
C ARG A 23 -17.75 61.45 0.40
N THR A 24 -16.87 61.69 1.36
CA THR A 24 -15.49 62.10 1.10
C THR A 24 -14.63 60.89 0.74
N LEU A 25 -13.92 61.00 -0.37
CA LEU A 25 -12.88 60.11 -0.84
C LEU A 25 -11.53 60.76 -0.59
N THR A 26 -10.66 60.06 0.12
CA THR A 26 -9.29 60.50 0.38
C THR A 26 -8.35 59.66 -0.46
N TRP A 27 -7.54 60.33 -1.28
CA TRP A 27 -6.65 59.68 -2.24
C TRP A 27 -5.22 59.74 -1.71
N TYR A 28 -4.61 58.58 -1.56
CA TYR A 28 -3.22 58.42 -1.14
C TYR A 28 -2.42 57.94 -2.34
N ARG A 29 -1.52 58.76 -2.88
CA ARG A 29 -0.63 58.32 -3.97
C ARG A 29 0.42 57.37 -3.41
N ALA A 30 0.60 56.19 -4.00
CA ALA A 30 1.66 55.28 -3.60
C ALA A 30 3.03 55.89 -3.96
N ASN A 31 3.95 55.93 -2.99
CA ASN A 31 5.27 56.53 -3.18
C ASN A 31 6.05 55.84 -4.31
N ARG A 32 6.74 56.62 -5.16
CA ARG A 32 7.81 56.09 -6.01
C ARG A 32 8.91 55.52 -5.11
N ARG A 33 9.15 54.21 -5.21
CA ARG A 33 10.29 53.56 -4.57
C ARG A 33 11.54 53.92 -5.36
N THR A 34 12.28 54.96 -4.95
CA THR A 34 13.60 55.25 -5.53
C THR A 34 14.68 54.56 -4.70
N LEU A 35 15.57 53.88 -5.42
CA LEU A 35 16.78 53.22 -4.93
C LEU A 35 17.78 54.25 -4.36
N ALA A 36 18.52 53.80 -3.34
CA ALA A 36 19.79 54.32 -2.82
C ALA A 36 19.80 55.60 -1.95
N GLN A 37 20.85 55.61 -1.12
CA GLN A 37 21.17 56.47 0.02
C GLN A 37 21.29 57.96 -0.35
N GLY A 38 20.53 58.85 0.33
CA GLY A 38 20.81 60.29 0.36
C GLY A 38 19.74 61.28 -0.15
N SER A 39 18.44 60.96 -0.13
CA SER A 39 17.39 61.93 -0.50
C SER A 39 16.26 61.96 0.54
N SER A 40 15.98 63.16 1.03
CA SER A 40 14.94 63.46 2.02
C SER A 40 13.55 63.09 1.51
N VAL A 41 12.82 62.38 2.35
CA VAL A 41 11.38 62.11 2.23
C VAL A 41 10.64 63.43 2.10
N ILE A 42 10.01 63.67 0.95
CA ILE A 42 8.90 64.62 0.85
C ILE A 42 7.64 63.78 0.76
N VAL A 43 6.88 63.76 1.86
CA VAL A 43 5.46 63.37 1.87
C VAL A 43 4.68 64.56 1.31
N ASP A 44 3.64 64.26 0.53
CA ASP A 44 2.45 65.06 0.17
C ASP A 44 2.22 65.05 -1.34
N GLU A 45 1.00 64.88 -1.85
CA GLU A 45 -0.28 65.28 -1.28
C GLU A 45 -1.29 64.13 -1.21
N VAL A 46 -1.88 63.99 -0.02
CA VAL A 46 -3.20 63.41 0.13
C VAL A 46 -4.22 64.47 -0.25
N PHE A 47 -5.04 64.20 -1.27
CA PHE A 47 -6.13 65.12 -1.63
C PHE A 47 -7.48 64.43 -1.46
N ARG A 48 -8.51 65.25 -1.23
CA ARG A 48 -9.87 64.79 -0.94
C ARG A 48 -10.82 65.24 -2.03
N THR A 49 -11.72 64.34 -2.39
CA THR A 49 -12.84 64.59 -3.29
C THR A 49 -14.11 64.10 -2.62
N ALA A 50 -15.27 64.38 -3.19
CA ALA A 50 -16.53 63.87 -2.68
C ALA A 50 -17.38 63.33 -3.82
N THR A 51 -18.20 62.31 -3.53
CA THR A 51 -19.32 61.99 -4.41
C THR A 51 -20.37 63.08 -4.35
N ASN A 52 -21.04 63.35 -5.48
CA ASN A 52 -22.16 64.29 -5.51
C ASN A 52 -23.45 63.67 -4.90
N ALA A 53 -24.56 64.41 -4.97
CA ALA A 53 -25.86 63.97 -4.47
C ALA A 53 -26.45 62.74 -5.20
N LEU A 54 -25.86 62.33 -6.33
CA LEU A 54 -26.21 61.13 -7.10
C LEU A 54 -25.19 59.99 -6.94
N GLY A 55 -24.16 60.18 -6.09
CA GLY A 55 -23.13 59.17 -5.85
C GLY A 55 -22.04 59.14 -6.92
N GLU A 56 -21.99 60.15 -7.78
CA GLU A 56 -21.01 60.23 -8.87
C GLU A 56 -19.72 60.89 -8.39
N VAL A 57 -18.60 60.36 -8.89
CA VAL A 57 -17.24 60.84 -8.74
C VAL A 57 -16.82 61.45 -10.07
N ASP A 58 -16.24 62.64 -10.00
CA ASP A 58 -15.58 63.32 -11.12
C ASP A 58 -14.34 64.03 -10.60
N VAL A 59 -13.16 63.51 -10.96
CA VAL A 59 -11.89 63.97 -10.40
C VAL A 59 -10.79 63.97 -11.45
N SER A 60 -9.92 64.99 -11.44
CA SER A 60 -8.71 65.02 -12.26
C SER A 60 -7.48 64.67 -11.44
N VAL A 61 -6.81 63.55 -11.76
CA VAL A 61 -5.63 63.03 -11.04
C VAL A 61 -4.51 62.69 -12.00
N VAL A 62 -3.25 62.92 -11.63
CA VAL A 62 -2.12 62.55 -12.48
C VAL A 62 -1.96 61.02 -12.58
N PRO A 63 -1.41 60.47 -13.67
CA PRO A 63 -1.16 59.04 -13.79
C PRO A 63 -0.28 58.49 -12.65
N GLY A 64 -0.59 57.27 -12.20
CA GLY A 64 0.08 56.61 -11.07
C GLY A 64 -0.83 55.67 -10.28
N ALA A 65 -0.25 54.99 -9.29
CA ALA A 65 -0.98 54.10 -8.38
C ALA A 65 -1.45 54.87 -7.14
N TYR A 66 -2.72 54.68 -6.78
CA TYR A 66 -3.37 55.33 -5.66
C TYR A 66 -4.08 54.30 -4.78
N LEU A 67 -4.02 54.51 -3.47
CA LEU A 67 -4.91 53.89 -2.51
C LEU A 67 -6.02 54.90 -2.19
N VAL A 68 -7.27 54.53 -2.46
CA VAL A 68 -8.42 55.42 -2.25
C VAL A 68 -9.20 54.93 -1.04
N MET A 69 -9.35 55.81 -0.06
CA MET A 69 -10.18 55.57 1.12
C MET A 69 -11.52 56.29 0.98
N VAL A 70 -12.62 55.57 1.16
CA VAL A 70 -13.95 56.16 1.23
C VAL A 70 -14.46 56.05 2.66
N ARG A 71 -14.85 57.18 3.23
CA ARG A 71 -15.44 57.21 4.58
C ARG A 71 -16.93 56.95 4.51
N LEU A 72 -17.33 55.76 4.94
CA LEU A 72 -18.73 55.36 5.07
C LEU A 72 -19.18 55.53 6.53
N ALA A 73 -20.48 55.47 6.78
CA ALA A 73 -21.04 55.67 8.11
C ALA A 73 -20.72 54.51 9.08
N ASP A 74 -20.42 53.32 8.53
CA ASP A 74 -20.09 52.10 9.26
C ASP A 74 -18.57 51.92 9.40
N GLN A 75 -17.83 51.82 8.29
CA GLN A 75 -16.38 51.66 8.28
C GLN A 75 -15.71 52.28 7.04
N ASP A 76 -14.52 52.83 7.24
CA ASP A 76 -13.67 53.34 6.16
C ASP A 76 -13.22 52.15 5.26
N ARG A 77 -13.40 52.27 3.94
CA ARG A 77 -13.00 51.23 2.97
C ARG A 77 -11.91 51.72 2.05
N TYR A 78 -10.98 50.83 1.73
CA TYR A 78 -9.80 51.11 0.92
C TYR A 78 -9.80 50.26 -0.34
N PHE A 79 -9.44 50.84 -1.49
CA PHE A 79 -9.20 50.09 -2.73
C PHE A 79 -8.09 50.74 -3.54
N GLU A 80 -7.36 49.92 -4.30
CA GLU A 80 -6.26 50.37 -5.14
C GLU A 80 -6.75 50.75 -6.53
N VAL A 81 -6.30 51.90 -7.02
CA VAL A 81 -6.63 52.46 -8.33
C VAL A 81 -5.35 52.79 -9.07
N SER A 82 -5.15 52.17 -10.22
CA SER A 82 -4.03 52.51 -11.10
C SER A 82 -4.51 53.32 -12.28
N VAL A 83 -3.95 54.51 -12.42
CA VAL A 83 -4.31 55.47 -13.47
C VAL A 83 -3.26 55.41 -14.57
N PRO A 84 -3.58 54.89 -15.77
CA PRO A 84 -2.64 54.76 -16.88
C PRO A 84 -2.35 56.08 -17.59
N GLU A 85 -1.22 56.16 -18.30
CA GLU A 85 -0.86 57.30 -19.16
C GLU A 85 -1.74 57.37 -20.43
N GLY A 86 -1.90 58.56 -21.03
CA GLY A 86 -2.68 58.77 -22.26
C GLY A 86 -3.70 59.93 -22.21
N ALA A 87 -4.61 60.01 -23.19
CA ALA A 87 -5.65 61.05 -23.30
C ALA A 87 -7.07 60.47 -23.18
N GLY A 88 -8.02 61.25 -22.65
CA GLY A 88 -9.45 60.91 -22.54
C GLY A 88 -9.93 60.57 -21.12
N PRO A 89 -11.25 60.66 -20.85
CA PRO A 89 -11.84 60.34 -19.55
C PRO A 89 -11.77 58.83 -19.27
N LEU A 90 -11.52 58.46 -18.01
CA LEU A 90 -11.45 57.08 -17.58
C LEU A 90 -12.60 56.76 -16.63
N LEU A 91 -13.19 55.57 -16.74
CA LEU A 91 -14.23 55.12 -15.81
C LEU A 91 -13.59 54.46 -14.59
N MET A 92 -13.97 54.92 -13.39
CA MET A 92 -13.43 54.46 -12.11
C MET A 92 -13.43 52.93 -11.98
N ARG A 93 -14.51 52.26 -12.41
CA ARG A 93 -14.66 50.79 -12.37
C ARG A 93 -13.57 50.04 -13.13
N ASN A 94 -13.02 50.65 -14.18
CA ASN A 94 -12.04 49.99 -15.06
C ASN A 94 -10.59 50.21 -14.59
N LEU A 95 -10.39 50.98 -13.52
CA LEU A 95 -9.06 51.35 -12.99
C LEU A 95 -8.72 50.65 -11.67
N ILE A 96 -9.60 49.79 -11.17
CA ILE A 96 -9.41 49.05 -9.91
C ILE A 96 -8.56 47.81 -10.22
N ASP A 97 -7.28 47.84 -9.84
CA ASP A 97 -6.28 46.82 -10.21
C ASP A 97 -6.40 45.51 -9.42
N THR A 98 -7.26 45.46 -8.42
CA THR A 98 -7.62 44.24 -7.70
C THR A 98 -9.13 44.02 -7.76
N ALA A 99 -9.56 43.17 -8.68
CA ALA A 99 -10.66 42.27 -8.35
C ALA A 99 -10.15 41.31 -7.28
N ALA A 100 -10.15 41.78 -6.03
CA ALA A 100 -9.79 40.96 -4.89
C ALA A 100 -10.70 39.72 -4.90
N PRO A 101 -10.16 38.50 -4.75
CA PRO A 101 -11.00 37.36 -4.47
C PRO A 101 -11.75 37.68 -3.18
N VAL A 102 -13.07 37.61 -3.23
CA VAL A 102 -13.90 37.64 -2.02
C VAL A 102 -13.61 36.36 -1.26
N LEU A 103 -12.56 36.37 -0.45
CA LEU A 103 -12.42 35.49 0.70
C LEU A 103 -13.21 36.14 1.84
N THR A 104 -14.53 36.07 1.78
CA THR A 104 -15.30 36.10 3.03
C THR A 104 -15.17 34.71 3.66
N PRO A 105 -14.67 34.59 4.89
CA PRO A 105 -14.92 33.40 5.68
C PRO A 105 -16.45 33.18 5.68
N PRO A 106 -16.97 31.95 5.48
CA PRO A 106 -18.42 31.67 5.53
C PRO A 106 -19.09 32.25 6.80
N LEU A 107 -18.30 32.41 7.86
CA LEU A 107 -18.74 32.94 9.14
C LEU A 107 -19.05 34.45 9.15
N LEU A 108 -18.56 35.29 8.22
CA LEU A 108 -18.85 36.74 8.28
C LEU A 108 -20.20 37.09 7.63
N ILE A 109 -20.58 36.42 6.53
CA ILE A 109 -21.92 36.54 5.94
C ILE A 109 -22.95 35.92 6.88
N GLU A 110 -22.68 34.74 7.45
CA GLU A 110 -23.58 34.14 8.44
C GLU A 110 -23.66 34.98 9.73
N ALA A 111 -22.58 35.62 10.18
CA ALA A 111 -22.61 36.51 11.33
C ALA A 111 -23.25 37.88 11.02
N GLN A 112 -23.15 38.39 9.79
CA GLN A 112 -23.82 39.62 9.37
C GLN A 112 -25.31 39.38 9.14
N ASP A 113 -25.70 38.26 8.53
CA ASP A 113 -27.09 37.83 8.42
C ASP A 113 -27.69 37.55 9.81
N ALA A 114 -26.92 36.93 10.72
CA ALA A 114 -27.36 36.74 12.11
C ALA A 114 -27.44 38.07 12.88
N ARG A 115 -26.53 39.01 12.64
CA ARG A 115 -26.58 40.35 13.25
C ARG A 115 -27.75 41.17 12.71
N ASP A 116 -27.97 41.16 11.40
CA ASP A 116 -29.03 41.92 10.75
C ASP A 116 -30.41 41.28 11.03
N ALA A 117 -30.48 39.95 11.15
CA ALA A 117 -31.64 39.25 11.69
C ALA A 117 -31.85 39.55 13.18
N ALA A 118 -30.79 39.71 13.99
CA ALA A 118 -30.91 40.11 15.39
C ALA A 118 -31.33 41.59 15.54
N ILE A 119 -30.87 42.48 14.66
CA ILE A 119 -31.31 43.88 14.59
C ILE A 119 -32.77 43.94 14.14
N LEU A 120 -33.18 43.12 13.18
CA LEU A 120 -34.57 43.00 12.74
C LEU A 120 -35.46 42.41 13.84
N ALA A 121 -35.00 41.37 14.55
CA ALA A 121 -35.70 40.76 15.68
C ALA A 121 -35.80 41.72 16.86
N LYS A 122 -34.76 42.52 17.13
CA LYS A 122 -34.78 43.60 18.13
C LYS A 122 -35.78 44.68 17.72
N GLY A 123 -35.78 45.13 16.47
CA GLY A 123 -36.76 46.10 15.96
C GLY A 123 -38.20 45.58 16.00
N GLN A 124 -38.39 44.28 15.75
CA GLN A 124 -39.69 43.60 15.91
C GLN A 124 -40.10 43.48 17.38
N ALA A 125 -39.15 43.22 18.30
CA ALA A 125 -39.40 43.19 19.74
C ALA A 125 -39.69 44.59 20.32
N GLU A 126 -39.02 45.62 19.84
CA GLU A 126 -39.30 47.03 20.18
C GLU A 126 -40.66 47.45 19.62
N THR A 127 -41.00 47.08 18.38
CA THR A 127 -42.34 47.28 17.80
C THR A 127 -43.42 46.52 18.57
N ALA A 128 -43.13 45.30 19.05
CA ALA A 128 -44.05 44.51 19.87
C ALA A 128 -44.24 45.11 21.27
N ARG A 129 -43.17 45.65 21.88
CA ARG A 129 -43.22 46.40 23.13
C ARG A 129 -44.04 47.68 22.98
N ASP A 130 -43.79 48.47 21.94
CA ASP A 130 -44.47 49.75 21.71
C ASP A 130 -45.96 49.52 21.38
N LYS A 131 -46.31 48.41 20.70
CA LYS A 131 -47.70 47.95 20.52
C LYS A 131 -48.33 47.42 21.81
N ALA A 132 -47.56 46.76 22.69
CA ALA A 132 -48.03 46.35 24.01
C ALA A 132 -48.30 47.56 24.93
N GLN A 133 -47.54 48.63 24.77
CA GLN A 133 -47.73 49.90 25.47
C GLN A 133 -48.96 50.66 24.91
N ASP A 134 -49.16 50.66 23.58
CA ASP A 134 -50.38 51.20 22.93
C ASP A 134 -51.64 50.35 23.23
N TRP A 135 -51.48 49.07 23.56
CA TRP A 135 -52.54 48.17 24.05
C TRP A 135 -52.84 48.32 25.55
N ALA A 136 -51.85 48.73 26.36
CA ALA A 136 -52.07 49.05 27.77
C ALA A 136 -52.87 50.36 27.96
N GLU A 137 -52.90 51.22 26.94
CA GLU A 137 -53.52 52.55 27.00
C GLU A 137 -54.91 52.63 26.32
N LYS A 138 -55.40 51.58 25.61
CA LYS A 138 -56.67 51.62 24.87
C LYS A 138 -57.70 50.57 25.34
N ALA A 139 -58.94 51.02 25.54
CA ALA A 139 -59.98 50.29 26.25
C ALA A 139 -60.91 49.37 25.42
N THR A 140 -60.79 49.25 24.08
CA THR A 140 -61.62 48.31 23.29
C THR A 140 -60.99 47.88 21.95
N ALA A 141 -61.19 46.60 21.59
CA ALA A 141 -60.68 45.96 20.38
C ALA A 141 -61.56 46.19 19.12
N PRO A 142 -60.97 46.25 17.90
CA PRO A 142 -61.76 46.23 16.66
C PRO A 142 -61.61 44.90 15.88
N GLY A 143 -62.77 44.30 15.54
CA GLY A 143 -63.09 43.77 14.20
C GLY A 143 -62.30 42.60 13.60
N THR A 144 -63.00 41.46 13.51
CA THR A 144 -62.83 40.22 12.69
C THR A 144 -61.75 40.11 11.59
N ALA A 145 -60.85 39.13 11.80
CA ALA A 145 -60.41 38.01 10.94
C ALA A 145 -58.88 37.75 11.10
N GLY A 146 -58.50 36.90 12.07
CA GLY A 146 -57.09 36.60 12.37
C GLY A 146 -56.78 36.05 13.77
N THR A 147 -57.60 35.08 14.21
CA THR A 147 -57.28 33.88 15.00
C THR A 147 -56.10 33.88 16.00
N LYS A 148 -56.39 33.92 17.32
CA LYS A 148 -55.85 33.02 18.39
C LYS A 148 -56.25 33.50 19.81
N SER A 149 -56.53 32.57 20.73
CA SER A 149 -56.91 32.86 22.12
C SER A 149 -55.70 33.29 22.97
N ALA A 150 -55.90 33.97 24.11
CA ALA A 150 -54.82 34.31 25.04
C ALA A 150 -53.98 33.09 25.46
N LYS A 151 -54.61 31.90 25.58
CA LYS A 151 -53.91 30.63 25.84
C LYS A 151 -53.03 30.20 24.66
N THR A 152 -53.46 30.45 23.43
CA THR A 152 -52.68 30.14 22.23
C THR A 152 -51.50 31.09 22.08
N TRP A 153 -51.67 32.37 22.40
CA TRP A 153 -50.57 33.34 22.42
C TRP A 153 -49.53 33.05 23.52
N ALA A 154 -49.96 32.60 24.70
CA ALA A 154 -49.04 32.13 25.74
C ALA A 154 -48.23 30.89 25.31
N GLY A 155 -48.86 29.97 24.57
CA GLY A 155 -48.17 28.82 23.98
C GLY A 155 -47.13 29.22 22.92
N GLU A 156 -47.42 30.24 22.11
CA GLU A 156 -46.50 30.75 21.09
C GLU A 156 -45.33 31.55 21.68
N ALA A 157 -45.57 32.29 22.75
CA ALA A 157 -44.51 32.94 23.52
C ALA A 157 -43.55 31.90 24.14
N ALA A 158 -44.08 30.80 24.70
CA ALA A 158 -43.27 29.70 25.22
C ALA A 158 -42.48 28.98 24.12
N ALA A 159 -43.09 28.76 22.95
CA ALA A 159 -42.39 28.20 21.78
C ALA A 159 -41.27 29.12 21.28
N SER A 160 -41.49 30.43 21.31
CA SER A 160 -40.50 31.45 20.90
C SER A 160 -39.33 31.54 21.89
N ALA A 161 -39.60 31.43 23.19
CA ALA A 161 -38.56 31.33 24.22
C ALA A 161 -37.74 30.03 24.07
N GLY A 162 -38.39 28.91 23.73
CA GLY A 162 -37.71 27.65 23.40
C GLY A 162 -36.78 27.79 22.19
N ALA A 163 -37.26 28.41 21.11
CA ALA A 163 -36.45 28.67 19.92
C ALA A 163 -35.23 29.57 20.21
N ALA A 164 -35.40 30.58 21.07
CA ALA A 164 -34.30 31.45 21.50
C ALA A 164 -33.23 30.69 22.33
N LEU A 165 -33.65 29.76 23.19
CA LEU A 165 -32.73 28.92 23.95
C LEU A 165 -31.93 27.98 23.04
N THR A 166 -32.59 27.34 22.07
CA THR A 166 -31.91 26.52 21.06
C THR A 166 -30.92 27.34 20.24
N ALA A 167 -31.27 28.57 19.85
CA ALA A 167 -30.35 29.46 19.13
C ALA A 167 -29.11 29.82 19.97
N LYS A 168 -29.29 30.04 21.29
CA LYS A 168 -28.17 30.25 22.23
C LYS A 168 -27.23 29.04 22.29
N GLU A 169 -27.78 27.83 22.42
CA GLU A 169 -26.98 26.59 22.48
C GLU A 169 -26.20 26.34 21.18
N GLN A 170 -26.79 26.66 20.03
CA GLN A 170 -26.10 26.58 18.74
C GLN A 170 -24.95 27.59 18.65
N ALA A 171 -25.14 28.81 19.16
CA ALA A 171 -24.09 29.83 19.20
C ALA A 171 -22.93 29.44 20.15
N GLU A 172 -23.24 28.87 21.32
CA GLU A 172 -22.22 28.33 22.24
C GLU A 172 -21.43 27.18 21.59
N THR A 173 -22.13 26.26 20.90
CA THR A 173 -21.49 25.17 20.15
C THR A 173 -20.60 25.68 19.02
N ALA A 174 -21.02 26.74 18.31
CA ALA A 174 -20.23 27.35 17.25
C ALA A 174 -18.97 28.04 17.80
N ARG A 175 -19.09 28.75 18.93
CA ARG A 175 -17.95 29.34 19.64
C ARG A 175 -16.94 28.26 20.05
N ASP A 176 -17.41 27.17 20.66
CA ASP A 176 -16.53 26.12 21.16
C ASP A 176 -15.82 25.39 20.01
N LYS A 177 -16.51 25.17 18.89
CA LYS A 177 -15.88 24.65 17.65
C LYS A 177 -14.82 25.60 17.10
N ALA A 178 -15.05 26.91 17.13
CA ALA A 178 -14.07 27.90 16.68
C ALA A 178 -12.83 27.93 17.58
N GLN A 179 -13.02 27.81 18.90
CA GLN A 179 -11.92 27.72 19.85
C GLN A 179 -11.14 26.39 19.71
N ASP A 180 -11.85 25.28 19.55
CA ASP A 180 -11.24 23.98 19.23
C ASP A 180 -10.40 24.05 17.93
N TRP A 181 -10.87 24.79 16.92
CA TRP A 181 -10.14 24.99 15.66
C TRP A 181 -8.86 25.82 15.83
N ALA A 182 -8.86 26.75 16.80
CA ALA A 182 -7.70 27.57 17.14
C ALA A 182 -6.66 26.83 18.01
N GLU A 183 -7.12 25.90 18.85
CA GLU A 183 -6.27 25.26 19.87
C GLU A 183 -5.82 23.83 19.52
N LYS A 184 -6.61 23.03 18.78
CA LYS A 184 -6.28 21.62 18.51
C LYS A 184 -5.28 21.41 17.37
N ALA A 185 -4.50 20.34 17.53
CA ALA A 185 -3.43 19.95 16.59
C ALA A 185 -3.93 19.24 15.31
N THR A 186 -5.17 18.77 15.28
CA THR A 186 -5.79 18.07 14.13
C THR A 186 -7.21 18.59 13.86
N ALA A 187 -7.52 18.82 12.58
CA ALA A 187 -8.84 19.25 12.12
C ALA A 187 -9.82 18.06 12.03
N PRO A 188 -11.13 18.26 12.27
CA PRO A 188 -12.14 17.24 12.01
C PRO A 188 -12.42 17.14 10.50
N GLY A 189 -12.16 15.98 9.89
CA GLY A 189 -12.63 15.65 8.54
C GLY A 189 -11.65 15.92 7.38
N THR A 190 -11.88 15.19 6.29
CA THR A 190 -10.95 14.84 5.21
C THR A 190 -10.40 15.98 4.34
N ALA A 191 -9.10 15.86 4.03
CA ALA A 191 -8.27 16.64 3.08
C ALA A 191 -7.92 18.09 3.50
N GLY A 192 -7.00 18.23 4.46
CA GLY A 192 -6.39 19.50 4.90
C GLY A 192 -5.89 19.47 6.35
N THR A 193 -5.37 18.33 6.81
CA THR A 193 -5.51 17.80 8.19
C THR A 193 -4.62 18.40 9.29
N LYS A 194 -4.06 19.61 9.13
CA LYS A 194 -3.19 20.24 10.14
C LYS A 194 -3.51 21.72 10.31
N SER A 195 -3.58 22.20 11.55
CA SER A 195 -3.79 23.62 11.85
C SER A 195 -2.57 24.45 11.40
N ALA A 196 -2.77 25.75 11.19
CA ALA A 196 -1.68 26.67 10.81
C ALA A 196 -0.50 26.62 11.81
N LYS A 197 -0.79 26.38 13.10
CA LYS A 197 0.23 26.19 14.14
C LYS A 197 1.06 24.93 13.94
N THR A 198 0.42 23.82 13.58
CA THR A 198 1.12 22.56 13.26
C THR A 198 1.98 22.71 12.01
N TRP A 199 1.48 23.37 10.96
CA TRP A 199 2.28 23.65 9.77
C TRP A 199 3.49 24.54 10.03
N ALA A 200 3.34 25.57 10.87
CA ALA A 200 4.46 26.41 11.29
C ALA A 200 5.52 25.61 12.06
N GLY A 201 5.09 24.69 12.93
CA GLY A 201 5.99 23.79 13.66
C GLY A 201 6.75 22.83 12.74
N GLU A 202 6.07 22.25 11.74
CA GLU A 202 6.70 21.34 10.77
C GLU A 202 7.66 22.05 9.83
N ALA A 203 7.33 23.28 9.41
CA ALA A 203 8.24 24.11 8.63
C ALA A 203 9.52 24.45 9.43
N ALA A 204 9.38 24.78 10.73
CA ALA A 204 10.52 25.02 11.60
C ALA A 204 11.38 23.75 11.82
N ALA A 205 10.75 22.60 12.01
CA ALA A 205 11.45 21.32 12.13
C ALA A 205 12.19 20.95 10.84
N SER A 206 11.56 21.16 9.68
CA SER A 206 12.19 20.94 8.37
C SER A 206 13.40 21.86 8.15
N ALA A 207 13.32 23.13 8.58
CA ALA A 207 14.44 24.06 8.52
C ALA A 207 15.60 23.60 9.41
N GLY A 208 15.32 23.10 10.62
CA GLY A 208 16.35 22.54 11.52
C GLY A 208 17.02 21.28 10.97
N ALA A 209 16.25 20.39 10.32
CA ALA A 209 16.79 19.20 9.67
C ALA A 209 17.71 19.55 8.48
N ALA A 210 17.34 20.58 7.70
CA ALA A 210 18.16 21.08 6.60
C ALA A 210 19.49 21.66 7.11
N ALA A 211 19.47 22.50 8.15
CA ALA A 211 20.70 23.04 8.76
C ALA A 211 21.62 21.93 9.31
N THR A 212 21.05 20.89 9.94
CA THR A 212 21.82 19.74 10.43
C THR A 212 22.45 18.94 9.27
N SER A 213 21.73 18.80 8.16
CA SER A 213 22.23 18.13 6.95
C SER A 213 23.39 18.89 6.33
N GLU A 214 23.33 20.22 6.30
CA GLU A 214 24.42 21.09 5.84
C GLU A 214 25.70 20.89 6.68
N VAL A 215 25.57 20.92 8.01
CA VAL A 215 26.72 20.68 8.93
C VAL A 215 27.30 19.30 8.72
N SER A 216 26.45 18.27 8.56
CA SER A 216 26.90 16.89 8.33
C SER A 216 27.62 16.73 6.99
N ALA A 217 27.10 17.35 5.93
CA ALA A 217 27.71 17.33 4.60
C ALA A 217 29.06 18.08 4.60
N SER A 218 29.13 19.24 5.25
CA SER A 218 30.36 20.00 5.42
C SER A 218 31.41 19.20 6.20
N GLY A 219 31.02 18.57 7.32
CA GLY A 219 31.92 17.71 8.10
C GLY A 219 32.42 16.48 7.33
N ALA A 220 31.54 15.84 6.55
CA ALA A 220 31.93 14.72 5.69
C ALA A 220 32.92 15.16 4.59
N LEU A 221 32.69 16.33 3.98
CA LEU A 221 33.61 16.90 2.99
C LEU A 221 34.97 17.22 3.62
N THR A 222 35.01 17.87 4.79
CA THR A 222 36.26 18.13 5.51
C THR A 222 37.00 16.83 5.84
N SER A 223 36.31 15.79 6.33
CA SER A 223 36.95 14.51 6.61
C SER A 223 37.53 13.85 5.36
N PHE A 224 36.80 13.95 4.24
CA PHE A 224 37.26 13.45 2.96
C PHE A 224 38.49 14.22 2.46
N THR A 225 38.48 15.56 2.46
CA THR A 225 39.60 16.38 1.96
C THR A 225 40.86 16.27 2.81
N GLN A 226 40.72 15.95 4.11
CA GLN A 226 41.84 15.64 5.01
C GLN A 226 42.46 14.26 4.75
N ARG A 227 41.66 13.29 4.30
CA ARG A 227 42.12 11.94 3.97
C ARG A 227 42.56 11.79 2.52
N TYR A 228 41.97 12.53 1.58
CA TYR A 228 42.31 12.52 0.17
C TYR A 228 42.65 13.93 -0.30
N LEU A 229 43.95 14.16 -0.48
CA LEU A 229 44.50 15.47 -0.81
C LEU A 229 44.38 15.78 -2.31
N GLY A 230 44.01 14.79 -3.13
CA GLY A 230 43.88 14.91 -4.58
C GLY A 230 45.21 14.77 -5.33
N PRO A 231 45.27 15.24 -6.59
CA PRO A 231 46.46 15.16 -7.43
C PRO A 231 47.50 16.22 -7.05
N LYS A 232 48.74 15.81 -6.83
CA LYS A 232 49.91 16.69 -6.59
C LYS A 232 51.12 16.17 -7.36
N SER A 233 51.98 17.06 -7.83
CA SER A 233 53.21 16.70 -8.56
C SER A 233 54.38 16.32 -7.63
N SER A 234 54.31 16.69 -6.35
CA SER A 234 55.29 16.35 -5.31
C SER A 234 54.58 16.08 -3.98
N PRO A 235 55.25 15.43 -3.00
CA PRO A 235 54.63 15.10 -1.71
C PRO A 235 54.27 16.38 -0.93
N PRO A 236 52.99 16.58 -0.56
CA PRO A 236 52.59 17.76 0.19
C PRO A 236 53.04 17.64 1.66
N PRO A 237 53.50 18.75 2.29
CA PRO A 237 53.91 18.74 3.71
C PRO A 237 52.73 18.95 4.69
N VAL A 238 51.59 19.44 4.21
CA VAL A 238 50.36 19.73 4.97
C VAL A 238 49.14 19.32 4.15
N ASP A 239 47.98 19.22 4.79
CA ASP A 239 46.71 18.94 4.12
C ASP A 239 46.20 20.15 3.28
N ASN A 240 45.02 20.00 2.66
CA ASN A 240 44.44 21.05 1.82
C ASN A 240 43.97 22.30 2.60
N ASP A 241 43.87 22.23 3.93
CA ASP A 241 43.52 23.35 4.82
C ASP A 241 44.77 23.94 5.53
N GLY A 242 45.97 23.44 5.21
CA GLY A 242 47.23 23.87 5.82
C GLY A 242 47.53 23.28 7.20
N LYS A 243 46.81 22.22 7.61
CA LYS A 243 47.02 21.51 8.88
C LYS A 243 47.96 20.31 8.72
N PRO A 244 48.51 19.75 9.81
CA PRO A 244 49.33 18.53 9.76
C PRO A 244 48.60 17.35 9.12
N LEU A 245 49.34 16.52 8.38
CA LEU A 245 48.81 15.34 7.71
C LEU A 245 48.32 14.28 8.71
N LEU A 246 47.16 13.69 8.45
CA LEU A 246 46.68 12.52 9.17
C LEU A 246 47.39 11.26 8.68
N VAL A 247 47.74 10.35 9.58
CA VAL A 247 48.23 9.01 9.20
C VAL A 247 47.16 8.32 8.34
N GLY A 248 47.57 7.80 7.19
CA GLY A 248 46.70 7.23 6.16
C GLY A 248 46.10 8.24 5.19
N ALA A 249 46.50 9.52 5.25
CA ALA A 249 46.19 10.49 4.20
C ALA A 249 46.73 10.00 2.85
N LEU A 250 46.03 10.30 1.75
CA LEU A 250 46.28 9.82 0.40
C LEU A 250 46.44 11.00 -0.56
N TYR A 251 47.38 10.93 -1.50
CA TYR A 251 47.46 11.87 -2.63
C TYR A 251 47.96 11.19 -3.90
N TRP A 252 47.40 11.60 -5.05
CA TRP A 252 47.79 11.05 -6.35
C TRP A 252 49.03 11.78 -6.86
N ASN A 253 50.15 11.06 -6.96
CA ASN A 253 51.38 11.61 -7.48
C ASN A 253 51.33 11.63 -9.01
N THR A 254 51.08 12.81 -9.58
CA THR A 254 50.95 12.96 -11.04
C THR A 254 52.28 12.79 -11.78
N ALA A 255 53.42 13.01 -11.12
CA ALA A 255 54.74 12.84 -11.72
C ALA A 255 55.16 11.36 -11.78
N ALA A 256 54.82 10.58 -10.75
CA ALA A 256 55.13 9.16 -10.67
C ALA A 256 54.00 8.25 -11.19
N GLY A 257 52.78 8.77 -11.38
CA GLY A 257 51.63 7.99 -11.83
C GLY A 257 51.13 6.98 -10.79
N GLU A 258 51.25 7.28 -9.50
CA GLU A 258 50.95 6.34 -8.41
C GLU A 258 50.20 6.99 -7.24
N MET A 259 49.49 6.18 -6.47
CA MET A 259 48.83 6.58 -5.22
C MET A 259 49.80 6.48 -4.05
N ARG A 260 49.95 7.54 -3.25
CA ARG A 260 50.77 7.52 -2.04
C ARG A 260 49.96 7.70 -0.76
N ALA A 261 50.38 7.04 0.31
CA ALA A 261 49.82 7.09 1.66
C ALA A 261 50.83 7.62 2.67
N TRP A 262 50.40 8.49 3.59
CA TRP A 262 51.22 9.03 4.66
C TRP A 262 51.28 8.05 5.84
N ASP A 263 52.47 7.61 6.25
CA ASP A 263 52.63 6.66 7.37
C ASP A 263 52.80 7.34 8.75
N GLY A 264 52.82 8.67 8.78
CA GLY A 264 53.13 9.48 9.97
C GLY A 264 54.51 10.14 9.92
N SER A 265 55.39 9.69 9.03
CA SER A 265 56.76 10.17 8.88
C SER A 265 57.19 10.40 7.43
N ALA A 266 56.68 9.59 6.49
CA ALA A 266 57.00 9.64 5.08
C ALA A 266 55.79 9.24 4.22
N TRP A 267 55.85 9.63 2.94
CA TRP A 267 54.88 9.23 1.93
C TRP A 267 55.31 7.92 1.26
N GLN A 268 54.53 6.86 1.46
CA GLN A 268 54.76 5.52 0.91
C GLN A 268 53.86 5.28 -0.31
N ALA A 269 54.25 4.40 -1.22
CA ALA A 269 53.37 3.95 -2.29
C ALA A 269 52.24 3.07 -1.71
N SER A 270 50.98 3.42 -1.95
CA SER A 270 49.80 2.69 -1.43
C SER A 270 49.47 1.44 -2.24
N TYR A 271 50.06 1.30 -3.42
CA TYR A 271 49.97 0.14 -4.30
C TYR A 271 51.34 -0.11 -4.87
N LEU A 272 51.86 -1.33 -4.69
CA LEU A 272 53.09 -1.76 -5.34
C LEU A 272 52.69 -2.40 -6.68
N PRO A 273 53.09 -1.84 -7.83
CA PRO A 273 52.85 -2.51 -9.10
C PRO A 273 53.54 -3.90 -9.10
N PRO A 274 52.94 -4.93 -9.73
CA PRO A 274 53.49 -6.30 -9.74
C PRO A 274 54.95 -6.40 -10.23
N THR A 275 55.39 -5.41 -11.00
CA THR A 275 56.76 -5.30 -11.49
C THR A 275 57.66 -4.70 -10.42
N GLY A 276 58.30 -5.55 -9.61
CA GLY A 276 59.32 -5.10 -8.65
C GLY A 276 59.54 -5.99 -7.44
N TYR A 277 58.69 -7.00 -7.22
CA TYR A 277 58.80 -7.92 -6.06
C TYR A 277 58.66 -9.37 -6.50
N LEU A 278 59.46 -10.25 -5.88
CA LEU A 278 59.29 -11.69 -6.00
C LEU A 278 58.09 -12.12 -5.16
N GLN A 279 56.97 -12.48 -5.78
CA GLN A 279 55.87 -13.11 -5.03
C GLN A 279 56.28 -14.55 -4.66
N ALA A 280 56.29 -14.88 -3.37
CA ALA A 280 56.77 -16.16 -2.84
C ALA A 280 56.12 -17.41 -3.48
N GLY A 281 54.96 -17.26 -4.13
CA GLY A 281 54.23 -18.33 -4.80
C GLY A 281 54.41 -18.43 -6.33
N ASN A 282 55.02 -17.44 -7.01
CA ASN A 282 54.98 -17.36 -8.48
C ASN A 282 56.18 -17.99 -9.21
N ASN A 283 57.10 -18.65 -8.51
CA ASN A 283 58.21 -19.39 -9.12
C ASN A 283 58.95 -18.62 -10.25
N LEU A 284 59.17 -17.32 -10.05
CA LEU A 284 59.84 -16.41 -11.00
C LEU A 284 59.11 -16.18 -12.34
N SER A 285 57.85 -16.60 -12.48
CA SER A 285 57.05 -16.37 -13.71
C SER A 285 56.62 -14.91 -13.90
N ASP A 286 56.77 -14.11 -12.85
CA ASP A 286 56.54 -12.68 -12.79
C ASP A 286 57.73 -11.85 -13.32
N LEU A 287 58.89 -12.46 -13.54
CA LEU A 287 60.06 -11.82 -14.13
C LEU A 287 60.07 -11.96 -15.66
N SER A 288 60.43 -10.88 -16.34
CA SER A 288 60.50 -10.82 -17.82
C SER A 288 61.49 -11.82 -18.43
N ASP A 289 62.53 -12.18 -17.67
CA ASP A 289 63.48 -13.23 -18.04
C ASP A 289 63.71 -14.15 -16.84
N SER A 290 62.81 -15.14 -16.73
CA SER A 290 62.90 -16.15 -15.68
C SER A 290 64.17 -17.01 -15.78
N GLU A 291 64.82 -17.09 -16.95
CA GLU A 291 66.02 -17.90 -17.19
C GLU A 291 67.29 -17.18 -16.75
N ALA A 292 67.42 -15.88 -17.05
CA ALA A 292 68.47 -15.03 -16.51
C ALA A 292 68.35 -14.92 -14.97
N ALA A 293 67.13 -14.84 -14.43
CA ALA A 293 66.91 -14.81 -12.99
C ALA A 293 67.37 -16.11 -12.29
N ARG A 294 67.05 -17.29 -12.85
CA ARG A 294 67.55 -18.59 -12.35
C ARG A 294 69.08 -18.72 -12.44
N THR A 295 69.69 -18.09 -13.45
CA THR A 295 71.14 -18.06 -13.67
C THR A 295 71.85 -17.17 -12.65
N ASN A 296 71.34 -15.96 -12.42
CA ASN A 296 71.87 -15.02 -11.43
C ASN A 296 71.74 -15.53 -9.99
N LEU A 297 70.70 -16.34 -9.71
CA LEU A 297 70.51 -17.03 -8.43
C LEU A 297 71.36 -18.31 -8.28
N ALA A 298 72.23 -18.62 -9.26
CA ALA A 298 73.15 -19.77 -9.29
C ALA A 298 72.49 -21.17 -9.18
N VAL A 299 71.19 -21.30 -9.47
CA VAL A 299 70.45 -22.58 -9.34
C VAL A 299 70.99 -23.64 -10.31
N LEU A 300 71.44 -23.23 -11.49
CA LEU A 300 71.98 -24.15 -12.50
C LEU A 300 73.40 -24.66 -12.17
N SER A 301 74.19 -23.93 -11.38
CA SER A 301 75.53 -24.40 -10.98
C SER A 301 75.48 -25.44 -9.85
N HIS A 302 74.46 -25.39 -8.98
CA HIS A 302 74.27 -26.35 -7.89
C HIS A 302 73.61 -27.68 -8.33
N VAL A 303 72.71 -27.65 -9.33
CA VAL A 303 71.98 -28.86 -9.77
C VAL A 303 72.83 -29.76 -10.66
N ALA A 304 73.75 -29.21 -11.46
CA ALA A 304 74.61 -30.00 -12.34
C ALA A 304 75.75 -30.74 -11.61
N GLN A 305 76.15 -30.30 -10.41
CA GLN A 305 77.29 -30.86 -9.66
C GLN A 305 76.92 -31.86 -8.55
N SER A 306 75.63 -32.10 -8.27
CA SER A 306 75.20 -32.82 -7.05
C SER A 306 74.82 -34.29 -7.21
N LEU A 307 74.82 -34.89 -8.42
CA LEU A 307 74.43 -36.30 -8.60
C LEU A 307 75.41 -37.14 -9.44
N THR A 308 76.17 -37.99 -8.74
CA THR A 308 77.06 -39.03 -9.26
C THR A 308 76.30 -40.16 -9.98
N ALA A 309 76.98 -40.94 -10.84
CA ALA A 309 76.38 -42.07 -11.55
C ALA A 309 75.69 -43.11 -10.63
N PRO A 310 76.24 -43.45 -9.44
CA PRO A 310 75.54 -44.28 -8.45
C PRO A 310 74.22 -43.66 -7.95
N GLN A 311 74.16 -42.34 -7.74
CA GLN A 311 72.94 -41.66 -7.31
C GLN A 311 71.86 -41.68 -8.42
N LYS A 312 72.25 -41.64 -9.70
CA LYS A 312 71.34 -41.83 -10.84
C LYS A 312 70.78 -43.26 -10.91
N ALA A 313 71.60 -44.26 -10.59
CA ALA A 313 71.17 -45.67 -10.53
C ALA A 313 70.22 -45.92 -9.35
N GLN A 314 70.51 -45.34 -8.18
CA GLN A 314 69.63 -45.39 -7.01
C GLN A 314 68.29 -44.68 -7.28
N ALA A 315 68.28 -43.54 -7.97
CA ALA A 315 67.05 -42.87 -8.36
C ALA A 315 66.19 -43.74 -9.29
N ARG A 316 66.79 -44.45 -10.26
CA ARG A 316 66.06 -45.39 -11.13
C ARG A 316 65.51 -46.59 -10.35
N ALA A 317 66.27 -47.13 -9.40
CA ALA A 317 65.81 -48.20 -8.52
C ALA A 317 64.66 -47.74 -7.60
N ASN A 318 64.76 -46.52 -7.05
CA ASN A 318 63.72 -45.94 -6.20
C ASN A 318 62.44 -45.62 -6.98
N ILE A 319 62.55 -45.22 -8.25
CA ILE A 319 61.39 -45.00 -9.14
C ILE A 319 60.68 -46.34 -9.45
N GLY A 320 61.44 -47.42 -9.69
CA GLY A 320 60.87 -48.76 -9.90
C GLY A 320 60.23 -49.36 -8.64
N ALA A 321 60.84 -49.17 -7.47
CA ALA A 321 60.29 -49.62 -6.19
C ALA A 321 59.06 -48.79 -5.74
N ALA A 322 59.02 -47.50 -6.07
CA ALA A 322 57.86 -46.64 -5.77
C ALA A 322 56.60 -47.03 -6.56
N ALA A 323 56.75 -47.68 -7.73
CA ALA A 323 55.63 -48.23 -8.50
C ALA A 323 55.08 -49.53 -7.88
N LEU A 324 55.93 -50.36 -7.27
CA LEU A 324 55.55 -51.62 -6.61
C LEU A 324 54.92 -51.42 -5.22
N ALA A 325 55.16 -50.28 -4.56
CA ALA A 325 54.68 -50.00 -3.20
C ALA A 325 53.29 -49.33 -3.14
N ARG A 326 52.67 -49.01 -4.28
CA ARG A 326 51.33 -48.39 -4.31
C ARG A 326 50.26 -49.47 -4.33
N LEU A 327 49.78 -49.83 -3.14
CA LEU A 327 48.62 -50.69 -2.96
C LEU A 327 47.34 -49.86 -3.14
N MET A 328 46.42 -50.33 -3.97
CA MET A 328 45.03 -49.87 -3.95
C MET A 328 44.26 -50.71 -2.95
N SER A 329 43.92 -50.15 -1.80
CA SER A 329 43.01 -50.78 -0.85
C SER A 329 41.58 -50.52 -1.31
N ALA A 330 40.85 -51.58 -1.69
CA ALA A 330 39.42 -51.46 -1.83
C ALA A 330 38.83 -51.23 -0.43
N GLY A 331 38.13 -50.10 -0.24
CA GLY A 331 37.44 -49.79 1.00
C GLY A 331 36.16 -50.63 1.18
N THR A 332 35.43 -50.40 2.27
CA THR A 332 34.10 -51.00 2.47
C THR A 332 33.18 -50.70 1.29
N GLY A 333 32.50 -51.71 0.74
CA GLY A 333 31.63 -51.57 -0.44
C GLY A 333 32.30 -51.82 -1.80
N LEU A 334 33.62 -51.96 -1.85
CA LEU A 334 34.38 -52.17 -3.09
C LEU A 334 35.19 -53.47 -3.04
N THR A 335 35.37 -54.11 -4.19
CA THR A 335 36.21 -55.30 -4.39
C THR A 335 37.24 -55.04 -5.49
N GLY A 336 38.31 -55.87 -5.58
CA GLY A 336 39.30 -55.78 -6.67
C GLY A 336 40.61 -55.01 -6.38
N GLY A 337 40.93 -54.75 -5.10
CA GLY A 337 42.18 -54.08 -4.70
C GLY A 337 43.48 -54.89 -4.95
N GLY A 338 44.62 -54.36 -4.48
CA GLY A 338 45.94 -55.00 -4.54
C GLY A 338 47.04 -54.08 -5.08
N ASP A 339 48.21 -54.62 -5.47
CA ASP A 339 49.34 -53.83 -6.02
C ASP A 339 49.08 -53.32 -7.46
N LEU A 340 49.92 -52.42 -8.01
CA LEU A 340 49.74 -51.90 -9.37
C LEU A 340 50.61 -52.62 -10.42
N THR A 341 50.90 -53.91 -10.21
CA THR A 341 51.75 -54.68 -11.15
C THR A 341 51.05 -55.06 -12.46
N ALA A 342 49.73 -54.93 -12.51
CA ALA A 342 48.88 -55.14 -13.68
C ALA A 342 47.64 -54.21 -13.60
N ASP A 343 46.90 -54.09 -14.70
CA ASP A 343 45.61 -53.38 -14.70
C ASP A 343 44.67 -53.98 -13.64
N ARG A 344 43.95 -53.10 -12.93
CA ARG A 344 43.02 -53.49 -11.86
C ARG A 344 41.63 -52.99 -12.16
N GLU A 345 40.67 -53.89 -11.98
CA GLU A 345 39.25 -53.57 -12.02
C GLU A 345 38.74 -53.45 -10.58
N ILE A 346 38.16 -52.30 -10.24
CA ILE A 346 37.50 -52.06 -8.95
C ILE A 346 36.01 -52.15 -9.18
N SER A 347 35.34 -53.04 -8.46
CA SER A 347 33.90 -53.28 -8.59
C SER A 347 33.16 -52.89 -7.31
N ALA A 348 31.99 -52.29 -7.44
CA ALA A 348 31.11 -52.00 -6.33
C ALA A 348 30.17 -53.18 -6.07
N ASP A 349 30.09 -53.62 -4.82
CA ASP A 349 29.13 -54.66 -4.39
C ASP A 349 27.83 -53.99 -3.94
N PHE A 350 26.82 -54.01 -4.80
CA PHE A 350 25.53 -53.37 -4.52
C PHE A 350 24.65 -54.28 -3.67
N ALA A 351 24.02 -53.72 -2.65
CA ALA A 351 23.02 -54.43 -1.86
C ALA A 351 21.81 -54.83 -2.71
N THR A 352 21.26 -56.02 -2.47
CA THR A 352 19.94 -56.41 -2.98
C THR A 352 18.82 -55.68 -2.24
N GLU A 353 17.62 -55.66 -2.80
CA GLU A 353 16.43 -55.05 -2.16
C GLU A 353 16.18 -55.62 -0.76
N ALA A 354 16.27 -56.94 -0.60
CA ALA A 354 16.09 -57.60 0.69
C ALA A 354 17.16 -57.20 1.73
N GLU A 355 18.41 -57.05 1.29
CA GLU A 355 19.51 -56.61 2.16
C GLU A 355 19.37 -55.13 2.55
N ALA A 356 18.91 -54.28 1.63
CA ALA A 356 18.64 -52.88 1.90
C ALA A 356 17.50 -52.70 2.92
N ILE A 357 16.45 -53.52 2.83
CA ILE A 357 15.33 -53.54 3.78
C ILE A 357 15.77 -54.04 5.15
N ALA A 358 16.60 -55.10 5.20
CA ALA A 358 17.08 -55.66 6.46
C ALA A 358 18.01 -54.69 7.21
N GLY A 359 18.77 -53.85 6.49
CA GLY A 359 19.61 -52.80 7.08
C GLY A 359 20.79 -53.31 7.93
N THR A 360 21.11 -54.61 7.85
CA THR A 360 22.16 -55.25 8.66
C THR A 360 23.51 -55.33 7.96
N ALA A 361 23.56 -55.17 6.64
CA ALA A 361 24.81 -55.23 5.88
C ALA A 361 25.57 -53.89 5.99
N THR A 362 26.79 -53.91 6.52
CA THR A 362 27.62 -52.72 6.73
C THR A 362 28.68 -52.52 5.65
N ASP A 363 28.75 -53.43 4.68
CA ASP A 363 29.86 -53.59 3.74
C ASP A 363 29.45 -53.51 2.26
N LYS A 364 28.20 -53.13 1.96
CA LYS A 364 27.66 -52.99 0.59
C LYS A 364 27.24 -51.56 0.26
N VAL A 365 27.22 -51.23 -1.03
CA VAL A 365 26.84 -49.90 -1.56
C VAL A 365 25.36 -49.86 -1.99
N MET A 366 24.71 -48.71 -1.88
CA MET A 366 23.36 -48.49 -2.42
C MET A 366 23.40 -47.71 -3.74
N SER A 367 22.59 -48.13 -4.71
CA SER A 367 22.43 -47.42 -5.99
C SER A 367 21.27 -46.41 -5.92
N PRO A 368 21.30 -45.31 -6.71
CA PRO A 368 20.17 -44.38 -6.80
C PRO A 368 18.85 -45.05 -7.21
N ALA A 369 18.89 -46.12 -8.02
CA ALA A 369 17.71 -46.88 -8.41
C ALA A 369 17.11 -47.65 -7.21
N LEU A 370 17.96 -48.33 -6.42
CA LEU A 370 17.53 -49.02 -5.20
C LEU A 370 17.05 -48.04 -4.12
N VAL A 371 17.67 -46.86 -4.02
CA VAL A 371 17.19 -45.79 -3.13
C VAL A 371 15.82 -45.29 -3.58
N ALA A 372 15.57 -45.14 -4.89
CA ALA A 372 14.27 -44.76 -5.42
C ALA A 372 13.19 -45.83 -5.18
N GLU A 373 13.53 -47.12 -5.37
CA GLU A 373 12.65 -48.25 -5.07
C GLU A 373 12.36 -48.38 -3.57
N PHE A 374 13.36 -48.12 -2.71
CA PHE A 374 13.18 -48.03 -1.26
C PHE A 374 12.23 -46.89 -0.88
N PHE A 375 12.37 -45.69 -1.44
CA PHE A 375 11.43 -44.60 -1.15
C PHE A 375 10.03 -44.85 -1.74
N ALA A 376 9.92 -45.61 -2.83
CA ALA A 376 8.63 -46.04 -3.38
C ALA A 376 7.94 -47.09 -2.49
N SER A 377 8.69 -47.98 -1.84
CA SER A 377 8.18 -49.04 -0.95
C SER A 377 8.04 -48.61 0.52
N ALA A 378 8.82 -47.62 0.98
CA ALA A 378 8.80 -47.11 2.35
C ALA A 378 7.62 -46.19 2.68
N GLY A 379 6.61 -46.12 1.79
CA GLY A 379 5.27 -45.61 2.09
C GLY A 379 5.25 -44.23 2.75
N PHE A 380 5.30 -43.17 1.95
CA PHE A 380 5.00 -41.82 2.42
C PHE A 380 3.75 -41.84 3.31
N GLN A 381 3.91 -41.44 4.57
CA GLN A 381 2.89 -41.49 5.63
C GLN A 381 1.64 -40.64 5.32
N ARG A 382 1.59 -39.97 4.16
CA ARG A 382 0.46 -39.19 3.65
C ARG A 382 0.20 -39.52 2.17
N GLN A 383 -0.99 -40.00 1.85
CA GLN A 383 -1.49 -40.15 0.49
C GLN A 383 -2.51 -39.05 0.16
N GLN A 384 -2.37 -38.39 -1.00
CA GLN A 384 -3.27 -37.32 -1.46
C GLN A 384 -4.00 -37.77 -2.74
N PHE A 385 -5.33 -37.64 -2.73
CA PHE A 385 -6.21 -37.95 -3.84
C PHE A 385 -6.80 -36.64 -4.39
N THR A 386 -6.36 -36.26 -5.58
CA THR A 386 -6.92 -35.14 -6.37
C THR A 386 -7.90 -35.62 -7.45
N ALA A 387 -8.01 -36.94 -7.63
CA ALA A 387 -9.01 -37.65 -8.41
C ALA A 387 -9.48 -38.89 -7.62
N SER A 388 -10.68 -39.37 -7.91
CA SER A 388 -11.24 -40.57 -7.27
C SER A 388 -10.36 -41.80 -7.52
N GLY A 389 -10.30 -42.69 -6.54
CA GLY A 389 -9.44 -43.86 -6.58
C GLY A 389 -9.75 -44.83 -5.44
N THR A 390 -8.78 -45.68 -5.11
CA THR A 390 -8.88 -46.60 -3.99
C THR A 390 -7.66 -46.40 -3.10
N TRP A 391 -7.89 -46.15 -1.82
CA TRP A 391 -6.84 -46.19 -0.82
C TRP A 391 -6.59 -47.63 -0.42
N ILE A 392 -5.34 -48.05 -0.45
CA ILE A 392 -4.89 -49.36 0.00
C ILE A 392 -4.18 -49.16 1.33
N LYS A 393 -4.62 -49.89 2.36
CA LYS A 393 -3.96 -49.89 3.66
C LYS A 393 -2.53 -50.42 3.47
N PRO A 394 -1.48 -49.64 3.80
CA PRO A 394 -0.11 -50.14 3.74
C PRO A 394 0.07 -51.36 4.64
N ASP A 395 0.95 -52.27 4.26
CA ASP A 395 1.37 -53.36 5.14
C ASP A 395 2.21 -52.79 6.30
N GLY A 396 1.99 -53.29 7.52
CA GLY A 396 2.83 -52.96 8.68
C GLY A 396 2.34 -51.93 9.72
N PRO A 397 1.27 -51.12 9.58
CA PRO A 397 0.73 -50.39 10.73
C PRO A 397 0.02 -51.40 11.63
N ALA A 398 0.45 -51.49 12.89
CA ALA A 398 -0.28 -52.22 13.91
C ALA A 398 -1.71 -51.66 14.03
N ASP A 399 -2.69 -52.51 14.38
CA ASP A 399 -4.11 -52.15 14.43
C ASP A 399 -4.42 -50.94 15.34
N ASP A 400 -3.48 -50.57 16.21
CA ASP A 400 -3.51 -49.43 17.15
C ASP A 400 -3.14 -48.09 16.52
N LYS A 401 -2.62 -48.06 15.28
CA LYS A 401 -2.27 -46.82 14.59
C LYS A 401 -3.51 -46.03 14.18
N ILE A 402 -3.39 -44.71 14.20
CA ILE A 402 -4.50 -43.81 13.85
C ILE A 402 -4.34 -43.35 12.40
N VAL A 403 -5.38 -43.58 11.61
CA VAL A 403 -5.50 -43.03 10.26
C VAL A 403 -6.30 -41.73 10.34
N MET A 404 -5.64 -40.61 10.09
CA MET A 404 -6.27 -39.30 9.93
C MET A 404 -6.69 -39.12 8.48
N VAL A 405 -7.97 -38.87 8.25
CA VAL A 405 -8.52 -38.59 6.92
C VAL A 405 -9.05 -37.16 6.90
N GLU A 406 -8.58 -36.36 5.94
CA GLU A 406 -9.04 -35.01 5.68
C GLU A 406 -9.73 -34.96 4.31
N LEU A 407 -10.93 -34.37 4.26
CA LEU A 407 -11.74 -34.31 3.04
C LEU A 407 -12.24 -32.88 2.80
N TRP A 408 -12.24 -32.48 1.54
CA TRP A 408 -12.87 -31.24 1.05
C TRP A 408 -13.90 -31.59 -0.01
N GLY A 409 -15.12 -31.07 0.11
CA GLY A 409 -16.11 -31.13 -0.97
C GLY A 409 -15.72 -30.23 -2.14
N GLY A 410 -16.29 -30.48 -3.33
CA GLY A 410 -16.16 -29.57 -4.47
C GLY A 410 -16.87 -28.24 -4.22
N GLY A 411 -16.30 -27.15 -4.71
CA GLY A 411 -16.96 -25.84 -4.70
C GLY A 411 -18.09 -25.79 -5.73
N GLY A 412 -19.13 -25.00 -5.48
CA GLY A 412 -20.18 -24.73 -6.46
C GLY A 412 -19.72 -23.78 -7.56
N GLY A 413 -20.30 -23.87 -8.75
CA GLY A 413 -20.05 -22.92 -9.83
C GLY A 413 -20.83 -21.63 -9.65
N GLY A 414 -20.24 -20.52 -10.06
CA GLY A 414 -20.94 -19.24 -10.13
C GLY A 414 -22.03 -19.28 -11.20
N GLY A 415 -23.02 -18.38 -11.10
CA GLY A 415 -24.10 -18.34 -12.07
C GLY A 415 -23.61 -17.83 -13.44
N GLY A 416 -24.31 -18.20 -14.50
CA GLY A 416 -24.02 -17.75 -15.87
C GLY A 416 -25.24 -17.12 -16.53
N GLY A 417 -25.04 -16.17 -17.43
CA GLY A 417 -26.12 -15.46 -18.11
C GLY A 417 -25.78 -14.01 -18.38
N ASP A 418 -26.71 -13.31 -19.03
CA ASP A 418 -26.44 -12.04 -19.71
C ASP A 418 -26.15 -10.87 -18.77
N TYR A 419 -26.48 -10.99 -17.47
CA TYR A 419 -26.26 -9.91 -16.51
C TYR A 419 -26.01 -10.44 -15.08
N ARG A 420 -24.78 -10.23 -14.57
CA ARG A 420 -24.45 -10.10 -13.12
C ARG A 420 -24.90 -11.28 -12.27
N ALA A 421 -24.20 -12.40 -12.38
CA ALA A 421 -24.50 -13.58 -11.59
C ALA A 421 -23.84 -13.57 -10.20
N GLY A 422 -24.41 -14.35 -9.28
CA GLY A 422 -23.79 -14.63 -7.98
C GLY A 422 -22.60 -15.59 -8.09
N GLY A 423 -21.73 -15.59 -7.09
CA GLY A 423 -20.65 -16.59 -6.98
C GLY A 423 -21.15 -17.91 -6.38
N GLY A 424 -20.48 -19.02 -6.69
CA GLY A 424 -20.76 -20.33 -6.09
C GLY A 424 -20.25 -20.43 -4.66
N GLY A 425 -20.88 -21.26 -3.82
CA GLY A 425 -20.41 -21.51 -2.46
C GLY A 425 -19.18 -22.43 -2.43
N GLY A 426 -18.31 -22.26 -1.43
CA GLY A 426 -17.17 -23.15 -1.22
C GLY A 426 -17.60 -24.52 -0.67
N GLY A 427 -16.81 -25.57 -0.90
CA GLY A 427 -17.01 -26.90 -0.34
C GLY A 427 -16.71 -26.95 1.16
N GLY A 428 -17.40 -27.83 1.89
CA GLY A 428 -17.14 -28.08 3.30
C GLY A 428 -15.86 -28.90 3.51
N TYR A 429 -15.36 -28.89 4.74
CA TYR A 429 -14.23 -29.67 5.20
C TYR A 429 -14.65 -30.67 6.28
N MET A 430 -14.04 -31.85 6.27
CA MET A 430 -14.17 -32.84 7.34
C MET A 430 -12.81 -33.46 7.67
N ARG A 431 -12.56 -33.68 8.96
CA ARG A 431 -11.46 -34.48 9.45
C ARG A 431 -11.99 -35.58 10.36
N VAL A 432 -11.53 -36.80 10.14
CA VAL A 432 -11.82 -37.95 11.02
C VAL A 432 -10.54 -38.67 11.39
N TYR A 433 -10.56 -39.32 12.55
CA TYR A 433 -9.49 -40.18 13.05
C TYR A 433 -10.08 -41.57 13.23
N ILE A 434 -9.52 -42.56 12.52
CA ILE A 434 -10.03 -43.92 12.48
C ILE A 434 -8.88 -44.85 12.86
N PRO A 435 -9.05 -45.75 13.84
CA PRO A 435 -8.06 -46.79 14.11
C PRO A 435 -7.83 -47.66 12.86
N ALA A 436 -6.59 -47.99 12.56
CA ALA A 436 -6.22 -48.76 11.38
C ALA A 436 -6.92 -50.13 11.36
N GLY A 437 -7.13 -50.76 12.53
CA GLY A 437 -7.88 -52.03 12.64
C GLY A 437 -9.35 -51.94 12.20
N ASN A 438 -9.96 -50.75 12.22
CA ASN A 438 -11.36 -50.55 11.82
C ASN A 438 -11.53 -50.29 10.32
N LEU A 439 -10.42 -50.19 9.57
CA LEU A 439 -10.45 -50.00 8.13
C LEU A 439 -10.26 -51.34 7.42
N PRO A 440 -10.99 -51.62 6.32
CA PRO A 440 -10.67 -52.75 5.46
C PRO A 440 -9.31 -52.56 4.77
N ALA A 441 -8.82 -53.61 4.10
CA ALA A 441 -7.57 -53.54 3.33
C ALA A 441 -7.61 -52.50 2.20
N THR A 442 -8.79 -52.23 1.63
CA THR A 442 -9.00 -51.20 0.62
C THR A 442 -10.25 -50.38 0.93
N VAL A 443 -10.16 -49.06 0.73
CA VAL A 443 -11.26 -48.12 0.92
C VAL A 443 -11.45 -47.29 -0.34
N PRO A 444 -12.65 -47.24 -0.94
CA PRO A 444 -12.89 -46.38 -2.10
C PRO A 444 -12.82 -44.91 -1.69
N VAL A 445 -12.13 -44.11 -2.50
CA VAL A 445 -11.98 -42.66 -2.31
C VAL A 445 -12.69 -41.94 -3.45
N LEU A 446 -13.68 -41.11 -3.11
CA LEU A 446 -14.36 -40.24 -4.05
C LEU A 446 -13.85 -38.82 -3.86
N VAL A 447 -13.40 -38.19 -4.94
CA VAL A 447 -13.08 -36.76 -4.96
C VAL A 447 -14.23 -36.02 -5.64
N GLY A 448 -14.87 -35.11 -4.90
CA GLY A 448 -15.98 -34.32 -5.39
C GLY A 448 -15.55 -33.42 -6.56
N ALA A 449 -16.23 -33.53 -7.70
CA ALA A 449 -15.99 -32.63 -8.81
C ALA A 449 -16.37 -31.18 -8.43
N GLY A 450 -15.71 -30.21 -9.05
CA GLY A 450 -16.16 -28.83 -8.98
C GLY A 450 -17.49 -28.63 -9.71
N GLY A 451 -18.35 -27.77 -9.20
CA GLY A 451 -19.61 -27.45 -9.83
C GLY A 451 -19.41 -26.76 -11.17
N ALA A 452 -20.11 -27.22 -12.20
CA ALA A 452 -20.28 -26.45 -13.43
C ALA A 452 -21.01 -25.13 -13.13
N VAL A 453 -21.06 -24.22 -14.10
CA VAL A 453 -21.73 -22.92 -13.96
C VAL A 453 -23.18 -23.10 -13.47
N GLY A 454 -23.49 -22.49 -12.33
CA GLY A 454 -24.76 -22.58 -11.62
C GLY A 454 -25.08 -23.92 -10.96
N ALA A 455 -24.18 -24.91 -11.03
CA ALA A 455 -24.34 -26.22 -10.41
C ALA A 455 -23.59 -26.32 -9.07
N ALA A 456 -24.12 -27.16 -8.18
CA ALA A 456 -23.45 -27.50 -6.93
C ALA A 456 -22.20 -28.36 -7.17
N GLY A 457 -21.21 -28.24 -6.27
CA GLY A 457 -20.05 -29.11 -6.23
C GLY A 457 -20.39 -30.52 -5.74
N GLY A 458 -19.60 -31.49 -6.19
CA GLY A 458 -19.66 -32.89 -5.75
C GLY A 458 -19.18 -33.08 -4.31
N GLU A 459 -19.60 -34.18 -3.70
CA GLU A 459 -19.13 -34.59 -2.37
C GLU A 459 -17.82 -35.38 -2.50
N SER A 460 -16.93 -35.24 -1.51
CA SER A 460 -15.77 -36.13 -1.37
C SER A 460 -16.01 -37.13 -0.24
N SER A 461 -15.58 -38.37 -0.40
CA SER A 461 -15.77 -39.41 0.61
C SER A 461 -14.59 -40.37 0.72
N PHE A 462 -14.43 -40.93 1.92
CA PHE A 462 -13.53 -42.02 2.22
C PHE A 462 -14.37 -43.21 2.69
N GLY A 463 -14.73 -44.08 1.76
CA GLY A 463 -15.71 -45.14 1.97
C GLY A 463 -17.01 -44.61 2.57
N SER A 464 -17.58 -45.36 3.50
CA SER A 464 -18.70 -44.95 4.35
C SER A 464 -18.26 -44.21 5.63
N PHE A 465 -16.95 -44.02 5.83
CA PHE A 465 -16.41 -43.54 7.10
C PHE A 465 -16.47 -42.02 7.26
N ALA A 466 -16.30 -41.27 6.17
CA ALA A 466 -16.34 -39.82 6.21
C ALA A 466 -16.76 -39.23 4.87
N LYS A 467 -17.38 -38.05 4.95
CA LYS A 467 -17.91 -37.32 3.80
C LYS A 467 -17.77 -35.82 4.01
N ALA A 468 -17.21 -35.12 3.03
CA ALA A 468 -17.24 -33.67 2.95
C ALA A 468 -18.19 -33.21 1.84
N TYR A 469 -19.10 -32.30 2.18
CA TYR A 469 -20.17 -31.88 1.30
C TYR A 469 -19.76 -30.75 0.35
N GLY A 470 -20.27 -30.78 -0.87
CA GLY A 470 -20.02 -29.72 -1.85
C GLY A 470 -20.78 -28.41 -1.54
N GLY A 471 -20.28 -27.31 -2.09
CA GLY A 471 -20.94 -26.01 -2.08
C GLY A 471 -22.06 -25.92 -3.13
N GLY A 472 -23.04 -25.06 -2.89
CA GLY A 472 -24.14 -24.79 -3.81
C GLY A 472 -23.74 -23.88 -4.97
N GLY A 473 -24.38 -24.07 -6.12
CA GLY A 473 -24.24 -23.21 -7.28
C GLY A 473 -25.04 -21.91 -7.15
N ALA A 474 -24.64 -20.88 -7.87
CA ALA A 474 -25.40 -19.64 -7.95
C ALA A 474 -26.39 -19.63 -9.13
N ALA A 475 -27.57 -19.06 -8.90
CA ALA A 475 -28.59 -18.82 -9.91
C ALA A 475 -28.22 -17.65 -10.82
N SER A 476 -28.85 -17.66 -11.98
CA SER A 476 -28.93 -16.55 -12.90
C SER A 476 -30.40 -16.25 -13.13
N VAL A 477 -30.83 -15.07 -12.73
CA VAL A 477 -32.21 -14.63 -12.90
C VAL A 477 -32.25 -13.54 -13.96
N SER A 478 -32.67 -13.92 -15.17
CA SER A 478 -32.89 -12.99 -16.26
C SER A 478 -34.01 -12.01 -15.88
N GLY A 479 -33.74 -10.71 -15.96
CA GLY A 479 -34.74 -9.65 -15.77
C GLY A 479 -34.80 -9.01 -14.38
N PHE A 480 -34.09 -9.54 -13.39
CA PHE A 480 -33.97 -8.92 -12.06
C PHE A 480 -32.57 -8.32 -11.86
N GLY A 481 -32.49 -7.16 -11.21
CA GLY A 481 -31.24 -6.42 -11.01
C GLY A 481 -30.26 -7.03 -10.00
N VAL A 482 -30.58 -8.21 -9.45
CA VAL A 482 -29.85 -8.89 -8.38
C VAL A 482 -29.78 -10.40 -8.66
N SER A 483 -28.59 -10.99 -8.52
CA SER A 483 -28.40 -12.45 -8.51
C SER A 483 -27.67 -12.85 -7.23
N LEU A 484 -28.10 -13.95 -6.63
CA LEU A 484 -27.66 -14.35 -5.29
C LEU A 484 -26.68 -15.52 -5.35
N GLY A 485 -25.73 -15.54 -4.43
CA GLY A 485 -24.71 -16.59 -4.37
C GLY A 485 -25.26 -17.95 -3.93
N GLY A 486 -24.50 -19.01 -4.19
CA GLY A 486 -24.77 -20.35 -3.65
C GLY A 486 -24.33 -20.48 -2.18
N GLY A 487 -24.97 -21.36 -1.41
CA GLY A 487 -24.56 -21.63 -0.03
C GLY A 487 -23.27 -22.45 0.04
N GLY A 488 -22.42 -22.21 1.03
CA GLY A 488 -21.24 -23.04 1.29
C GLY A 488 -21.62 -24.41 1.87
N GLY A 489 -20.80 -25.43 1.60
CA GLY A 489 -20.97 -26.77 2.17
C GLY A 489 -20.78 -26.76 3.68
N GLY A 490 -21.63 -27.48 4.41
CA GLY A 490 -21.52 -27.68 5.85
C GLY A 490 -20.88 -29.01 6.21
N ALA A 491 -20.69 -29.26 7.51
CA ALA A 491 -20.18 -30.54 7.98
C ALA A 491 -21.19 -31.69 7.78
N LEU A 492 -22.49 -31.38 7.75
CA LEU A 492 -23.58 -32.36 7.69
C LEU A 492 -24.51 -32.21 6.49
N GLY A 493 -24.22 -31.29 5.57
CA GLY A 493 -25.05 -31.13 4.39
C GLY A 493 -24.41 -30.27 3.32
N ARG A 494 -24.82 -30.51 2.08
CA ARG A 494 -24.50 -29.68 0.91
C ARG A 494 -25.06 -28.26 1.09
N GLY A 495 -24.31 -27.27 0.62
CA GLY A 495 -24.83 -25.92 0.45
C GLY A 495 -25.90 -25.87 -0.64
N GLN A 496 -27.02 -25.22 -0.39
CA GLN A 496 -28.10 -25.15 -1.36
C GLN A 496 -27.74 -24.22 -2.52
N ASN A 497 -28.26 -24.52 -3.71
CA ASN A 497 -28.22 -23.57 -4.82
C ASN A 497 -29.11 -22.37 -4.47
N SER A 498 -28.81 -21.18 -5.00
CA SER A 498 -29.83 -20.13 -4.98
C SER A 498 -30.96 -20.48 -5.94
N THR A 499 -32.19 -20.15 -5.56
CA THR A 499 -33.40 -20.53 -6.30
C THR A 499 -34.12 -19.35 -6.93
N GLY A 500 -33.61 -18.12 -6.78
CA GLY A 500 -34.27 -16.92 -7.30
C GLY A 500 -33.66 -15.60 -6.85
N PRO A 501 -34.33 -14.46 -7.12
CA PRO A 501 -33.84 -13.11 -6.81
C PRO A 501 -33.96 -12.74 -5.32
N ASP A 502 -34.74 -13.49 -4.54
CA ASP A 502 -35.16 -13.10 -3.19
C ASP A 502 -34.47 -13.89 -2.06
N ALA A 503 -33.84 -15.03 -2.37
CA ALA A 503 -33.16 -15.87 -1.39
C ALA A 503 -31.88 -16.51 -1.94
N GLY A 504 -30.75 -16.21 -1.29
CA GLY A 504 -29.47 -16.86 -1.60
C GLY A 504 -29.49 -18.31 -1.15
N GLY A 505 -28.58 -19.12 -1.68
CA GLY A 505 -28.51 -20.53 -1.30
C GLY A 505 -28.23 -20.67 0.20
N ALA A 506 -29.07 -21.41 0.93
CA ALA A 506 -28.80 -21.67 2.34
C ALA A 506 -27.47 -22.42 2.52
N GLY A 507 -26.69 -22.03 3.52
CA GLY A 507 -25.50 -22.78 3.91
C GLY A 507 -25.84 -24.21 4.30
N GLY A 508 -24.94 -25.14 4.02
CA GLY A 508 -25.08 -26.53 4.43
C GLY A 508 -25.12 -26.67 5.96
N LEU A 509 -25.84 -27.68 6.44
CA LEU A 509 -26.08 -27.91 7.86
C LEU A 509 -24.75 -27.96 8.65
N CYS A 510 -24.73 -27.26 9.79
CA CYS A 510 -23.57 -27.14 10.67
C CYS A 510 -22.34 -26.51 10.00
N GLY A 511 -22.45 -25.24 9.59
CA GLY A 511 -21.28 -24.39 9.33
C GLY A 511 -21.19 -23.72 7.96
N GLY A 512 -22.01 -24.11 6.99
CA GLY A 512 -21.97 -23.48 5.67
C GLY A 512 -22.37 -22.01 5.74
N GLY A 513 -21.62 -21.12 5.08
CA GLY A 513 -22.03 -19.75 4.88
C GLY A 513 -23.22 -19.68 3.91
N SER A 514 -24.21 -18.82 4.17
CA SER A 514 -25.32 -18.65 3.22
C SER A 514 -24.88 -17.82 2.01
N GLY A 515 -25.44 -18.05 0.84
CA GLY A 515 -25.26 -17.17 -0.32
C GLY A 515 -25.87 -15.80 -0.05
N GLY A 516 -25.13 -14.72 -0.31
CA GLY A 516 -25.50 -13.39 0.17
C GLY A 516 -26.70 -12.76 -0.56
N ILE A 517 -27.61 -12.14 0.21
CA ILE A 517 -28.51 -11.03 -0.19
C ILE A 517 -27.88 -9.66 0.18
N GLY A 518 -26.91 -9.68 1.11
CA GLY A 518 -26.13 -8.54 1.63
C GLY A 518 -24.64 -8.87 1.76
N ASP A 519 -23.93 -8.21 2.70
CA ASP A 519 -22.48 -8.36 2.90
C ASP A 519 -22.05 -9.82 3.13
N THR A 520 -20.83 -10.13 2.69
CA THR A 520 -20.21 -11.45 2.55
C THR A 520 -20.48 -12.41 3.72
N ALA A 521 -21.30 -13.44 3.53
CA ALA A 521 -21.52 -14.45 4.56
C ALA A 521 -20.39 -15.49 4.55
N ALA A 522 -19.40 -15.25 5.40
CA ALA A 522 -18.35 -16.21 5.73
C ALA A 522 -18.95 -17.55 6.24
N ALA A 523 -18.14 -18.60 6.23
CA ALA A 523 -18.49 -19.86 6.88
C ALA A 523 -18.90 -19.59 8.34
N LEU A 524 -20.00 -20.20 8.78
CA LEU A 524 -20.55 -20.03 10.12
C LEU A 524 -19.76 -20.81 11.19
N ASN A 525 -18.85 -21.68 10.77
CA ASN A 525 -17.84 -22.31 11.62
C ASN A 525 -16.54 -22.56 10.84
N MET A 526 -15.51 -23.06 11.53
CA MET A 526 -14.19 -23.29 10.95
C MET A 526 -14.15 -24.33 9.82
N PHE A 527 -15.12 -25.25 9.76
CA PHE A 527 -15.13 -26.39 8.84
C PHE A 527 -16.06 -26.19 7.64
N GLY A 528 -16.99 -25.24 7.70
CA GLY A 528 -17.87 -24.92 6.59
C GLY A 528 -17.15 -24.20 5.46
N GLY A 529 -17.73 -24.31 4.27
CA GLY A 529 -17.37 -23.47 3.13
C GLY A 529 -18.01 -22.10 3.23
N GLY A 530 -17.36 -21.10 2.64
CA GLY A 530 -17.89 -19.74 2.55
C GLY A 530 -19.07 -19.65 1.55
N GLY A 531 -20.04 -18.78 1.84
CA GLY A 531 -21.15 -18.51 0.93
C GLY A 531 -20.71 -17.71 -0.29
N GLY A 532 -21.40 -17.88 -1.41
CA GLY A 532 -21.17 -17.11 -2.62
C GLY A 532 -21.60 -15.65 -2.49
N GLY A 533 -20.84 -14.75 -3.14
CA GLY A 533 -21.15 -13.32 -3.20
C GLY A 533 -22.34 -13.00 -4.11
N LYS A 534 -23.05 -11.90 -3.82
CA LYS A 534 -24.15 -11.40 -4.66
C LYS A 534 -23.63 -10.59 -5.84
N GLY A 535 -24.29 -10.73 -6.99
CA GLY A 535 -24.15 -9.83 -8.13
C GLY A 535 -25.28 -8.79 -8.14
N GLN A 536 -24.96 -7.50 -8.21
CA GLN A 536 -25.92 -6.38 -8.22
C GLN A 536 -25.48 -5.26 -9.16
N ASN A 537 -26.46 -4.46 -9.57
CA ASN A 537 -26.25 -3.22 -10.33
C ASN A 537 -25.73 -2.10 -9.40
N GLY A 538 -24.46 -1.70 -9.54
CA GLY A 538 -23.85 -0.61 -8.77
C GLY A 538 -22.66 -1.04 -7.90
N SER A 539 -22.23 -0.18 -6.97
CA SER A 539 -20.99 -0.32 -6.18
C SER A 539 -21.05 -1.33 -5.03
N ASN A 540 -22.22 -1.92 -4.74
CA ASN A 540 -22.47 -2.70 -3.52
C ASN A 540 -22.42 -4.23 -3.76
N ASN A 541 -21.42 -4.71 -4.48
CA ASN A 541 -21.25 -6.15 -4.71
C ASN A 541 -20.55 -6.79 -3.53
N ALA A 542 -21.10 -7.92 -3.07
CA ALA A 542 -20.51 -8.66 -1.96
C ALA A 542 -19.45 -9.63 -2.51
N GLY A 543 -18.28 -9.64 -1.89
CA GLY A 543 -17.29 -10.69 -2.10
C GLY A 543 -17.81 -12.07 -1.69
N GLY A 544 -17.03 -13.09 -2.00
CA GLY A 544 -17.28 -14.43 -1.47
C GLY A 544 -16.98 -14.50 0.03
N GLY A 545 -17.74 -15.33 0.75
CA GLY A 545 -17.51 -15.63 2.15
C GLY A 545 -16.19 -16.36 2.38
N TRP A 546 -15.51 -16.01 3.47
CA TRP A 546 -14.23 -16.63 3.85
C TRP A 546 -14.45 -17.97 4.55
N ALA A 547 -13.42 -18.81 4.57
CA ALA A 547 -13.41 -20.07 5.32
C ALA A 547 -12.03 -20.30 5.95
N LEU A 548 -11.95 -21.11 7.00
CA LEU A 548 -10.65 -21.51 7.57
C LEU A 548 -10.19 -22.82 6.93
N PHE A 549 -10.99 -23.88 7.09
CA PHE A 549 -10.69 -25.21 6.55
C PHE A 549 -11.47 -25.54 5.28
N GLY A 550 -12.74 -25.12 5.18
CA GLY A 550 -13.54 -25.27 3.96
C GLY A 550 -13.05 -24.38 2.82
N GLY A 551 -13.63 -24.53 1.63
CA GLY A 551 -13.34 -23.65 0.49
C GLY A 551 -13.94 -22.26 0.67
N GLY A 552 -13.27 -21.23 0.14
CA GLY A 552 -13.82 -19.87 0.06
C GLY A 552 -14.93 -19.78 -0.99
N GLY A 553 -15.95 -18.96 -0.74
CA GLY A 553 -17.03 -18.71 -1.71
C GLY A 553 -16.56 -17.85 -2.89
N GLY A 554 -17.15 -18.00 -4.07
CA GLY A 554 -16.85 -17.16 -5.24
C GLY A 554 -17.40 -15.74 -5.10
N GLY A 555 -16.72 -14.77 -5.71
CA GLY A 555 -17.17 -13.37 -5.76
C GLY A 555 -18.34 -13.16 -6.73
N GLY A 556 -19.20 -12.18 -6.44
CA GLY A 556 -20.29 -11.78 -7.34
C GLY A 556 -19.80 -10.98 -8.56
N GLY A 557 -20.53 -11.10 -9.68
CA GLY A 557 -20.24 -10.38 -10.92
C GLY A 557 -20.75 -8.94 -10.93
N ILE A 558 -19.97 -8.01 -11.51
CA ILE A 558 -20.28 -6.57 -11.53
C ILE A 558 -20.60 -6.06 -12.94
N GLY A 559 -21.48 -5.06 -13.00
CA GLY A 559 -21.74 -4.19 -14.15
C GLY A 559 -20.54 -3.39 -14.74
N GLY A 560 -19.30 -3.56 -14.26
CA GLY A 560 -18.16 -2.67 -14.52
C GLY A 560 -16.81 -3.21 -13.98
N SER A 561 -15.75 -2.40 -14.00
CA SER A 561 -14.34 -2.82 -13.83
C SER A 561 -13.94 -3.42 -12.47
N ASN A 562 -14.75 -3.27 -11.41
CA ASN A 562 -14.33 -3.51 -10.03
C ASN A 562 -14.83 -4.82 -9.42
N SER A 563 -14.70 -5.97 -10.10
CA SER A 563 -15.29 -7.25 -9.65
C SER A 563 -15.03 -7.60 -8.17
N ALA A 564 -16.04 -8.15 -7.49
CA ALA A 564 -15.93 -8.47 -6.07
C ALA A 564 -14.94 -9.63 -5.86
N PRO A 565 -14.07 -9.56 -4.84
CA PRO A 565 -13.09 -10.62 -4.59
C PRO A 565 -13.79 -11.92 -4.18
N GLY A 566 -13.18 -13.05 -4.54
CA GLY A 566 -13.55 -14.34 -3.97
C GLY A 566 -13.15 -14.40 -2.50
N GLY A 567 -13.84 -15.22 -1.73
CA GLY A 567 -13.51 -15.47 -0.34
C GLY A 567 -12.19 -16.23 -0.21
N ILE A 568 -11.41 -15.90 0.81
CA ILE A 568 -10.12 -16.53 1.07
C ILE A 568 -10.34 -17.76 1.96
N SER A 569 -9.53 -18.80 1.72
CA SER A 569 -9.37 -19.92 2.65
C SER A 569 -7.90 -20.18 2.96
N ILE A 570 -7.60 -20.60 4.19
CA ILE A 570 -6.23 -20.89 4.64
C ILE A 570 -5.83 -22.32 4.28
N TYR A 571 -6.72 -23.29 4.53
CA TYR A 571 -6.45 -24.71 4.26
C TYR A 571 -7.27 -25.28 3.10
N GLY A 572 -8.35 -24.61 2.73
CA GLY A 572 -9.08 -24.86 1.50
C GLY A 572 -8.61 -23.96 0.36
N GLY A 573 -9.20 -24.13 -0.80
CA GLY A 573 -9.00 -23.24 -1.93
C GLY A 573 -9.86 -21.99 -1.84
N SER A 574 -9.30 -20.85 -2.21
CA SER A 574 -10.00 -19.57 -2.33
C SER A 574 -11.05 -19.61 -3.43
N GLY A 575 -12.12 -18.84 -3.25
CA GLY A 575 -13.10 -18.64 -4.30
C GLY A 575 -12.54 -17.81 -5.46
N GLY A 576 -13.10 -18.01 -6.65
CA GLY A 576 -12.78 -17.23 -7.82
C GLY A 576 -13.22 -15.78 -7.65
N GLY A 577 -12.30 -14.85 -7.87
CA GLY A 577 -12.57 -13.42 -7.95
C GLY A 577 -11.58 -12.74 -8.87
N GLY A 578 -11.99 -11.65 -9.51
CA GLY A 578 -11.10 -10.85 -10.35
C GLY A 578 -11.84 -10.06 -11.44
N PRO A 579 -11.21 -8.97 -11.94
CA PRO A 579 -11.78 -8.11 -12.96
C PRO A 579 -12.06 -8.91 -14.23
N GLY A 580 -13.34 -9.05 -14.59
CA GLY A 580 -13.77 -9.78 -15.79
C GLY A 580 -14.61 -11.05 -15.54
N GLY A 581 -14.89 -11.41 -14.27
CA GLY A 581 -16.03 -12.29 -13.91
C GLY A 581 -15.94 -13.76 -14.34
N ARG A 582 -14.75 -14.31 -14.61
CA ARG A 582 -14.59 -15.70 -15.08
C ARG A 582 -13.42 -16.43 -14.42
N VAL A 583 -13.36 -16.39 -13.09
CA VAL A 583 -12.30 -17.04 -12.33
C VAL A 583 -12.87 -18.29 -11.68
N ALA A 584 -12.30 -19.44 -12.03
CA ALA A 584 -12.61 -20.68 -11.32
C ALA A 584 -12.11 -20.58 -9.87
N GLY A 585 -12.79 -21.26 -8.95
CA GLY A 585 -12.22 -21.42 -7.60
C GLY A 585 -10.89 -22.16 -7.65
N SER A 586 -10.01 -21.93 -6.67
CA SER A 586 -8.82 -22.75 -6.51
C SER A 586 -9.14 -24.03 -5.72
N ALA A 587 -8.41 -25.10 -5.99
CA ALA A 587 -8.55 -26.36 -5.26
C ALA A 587 -7.79 -26.29 -3.92
N PRO A 588 -8.29 -26.95 -2.85
CA PRO A 588 -9.49 -27.76 -2.84
C PRO A 588 -10.76 -26.97 -2.48
N GLY A 589 -11.84 -27.17 -3.25
CA GLY A 589 -13.19 -26.78 -2.86
C GLY A 589 -13.56 -25.30 -2.98
N GLY A 590 -12.73 -24.43 -3.56
CA GLY A 590 -13.10 -23.01 -3.78
C GLY A 590 -14.29 -22.84 -4.73
N GLY A 591 -15.21 -21.91 -4.43
CA GLY A 591 -16.37 -21.60 -5.27
C GLY A 591 -16.02 -20.77 -6.51
N GLY A 592 -16.75 -20.93 -7.61
CA GLY A 592 -16.51 -20.18 -8.85
C GLY A 592 -17.10 -18.76 -8.84
N SER A 593 -16.51 -17.81 -9.56
CA SER A 593 -17.00 -16.42 -9.64
C SER A 593 -18.31 -16.30 -10.43
N GLY A 594 -19.13 -15.28 -10.16
CA GLY A 594 -20.25 -14.91 -11.02
C GLY A 594 -19.81 -14.25 -12.34
N SER A 595 -20.65 -14.33 -13.38
CA SER A 595 -20.39 -13.75 -14.71
C SER A 595 -20.36 -12.21 -14.74
N GLY A 596 -19.55 -11.65 -15.64
CA GLY A 596 -19.42 -10.20 -15.88
C GLY A 596 -20.61 -9.58 -16.64
N PRO A 597 -20.49 -8.30 -17.07
CA PRO A 597 -21.62 -7.52 -17.61
C PRO A 597 -21.96 -7.78 -19.07
N ALA A 598 -21.19 -8.59 -19.79
CA ALA A 598 -21.46 -8.83 -21.21
C ALA A 598 -22.49 -9.95 -21.42
N VAL A 599 -23.28 -9.82 -22.48
CA VAL A 599 -24.24 -10.84 -22.92
C VAL A 599 -23.48 -12.13 -23.27
N GLY A 600 -24.02 -13.29 -22.87
CA GLY A 600 -23.47 -14.62 -23.15
C GLY A 600 -22.27 -15.04 -22.29
N GLN A 601 -21.96 -14.33 -21.19
CA GLN A 601 -20.88 -14.74 -20.30
C GLN A 601 -21.29 -15.87 -19.34
N THR A 602 -20.44 -16.89 -19.25
CA THR A 602 -20.56 -17.97 -18.28
C THR A 602 -19.77 -17.63 -17.00
N GLY A 603 -20.32 -17.95 -15.83
CA GLY A 603 -19.59 -17.84 -14.56
C GLY A 603 -18.36 -18.75 -14.49
N GLY A 604 -17.55 -18.57 -13.45
CA GLY A 604 -16.47 -19.47 -13.11
C GLY A 604 -16.99 -20.80 -12.58
N VAL A 605 -16.33 -21.90 -12.94
CA VAL A 605 -16.60 -23.22 -12.34
C VAL A 605 -16.05 -23.29 -10.92
N GLY A 606 -16.67 -24.11 -10.08
CA GLY A 606 -16.13 -24.44 -8.76
C GLY A 606 -14.89 -25.33 -8.89
N ALA A 607 -14.04 -25.32 -7.87
CA ALA A 607 -12.89 -26.19 -7.80
C ALA A 607 -13.28 -27.60 -7.33
N ARG A 608 -12.54 -28.61 -7.79
CA ARG A 608 -12.62 -29.96 -7.24
C ARG A 608 -12.30 -29.99 -5.74
N GLY A 609 -12.86 -30.98 -5.05
CA GLY A 609 -12.47 -31.35 -3.70
C GLY A 609 -11.11 -32.06 -3.65
N GLU A 610 -10.77 -32.61 -2.49
CA GLU A 610 -9.54 -33.37 -2.28
C GLU A 610 -9.72 -34.30 -1.07
N VAL A 611 -8.99 -35.41 -1.05
CA VAL A 611 -8.90 -36.30 0.12
C VAL A 611 -7.45 -36.55 0.46
N ARG A 612 -7.07 -36.39 1.73
CA ARG A 612 -5.73 -36.71 2.25
C ARG A 612 -5.86 -37.75 3.34
N VAL A 613 -5.05 -38.80 3.27
CA VAL A 613 -5.01 -39.87 4.25
C VAL A 613 -3.62 -39.90 4.84
N THR A 614 -3.50 -39.70 6.16
CA THR A 614 -2.23 -39.72 6.89
C THR A 614 -2.28 -40.80 7.96
N ILE A 615 -1.27 -41.66 8.03
CA ILE A 615 -1.09 -42.61 9.14
C ILE A 615 -0.24 -41.89 10.19
N LEU A 616 -0.63 -41.96 11.46
CA LEU A 616 0.00 -41.29 12.60
C LEU A 616 0.66 -42.27 13.56
#